data_AF-A0A0Q4U2S7-F1
#
_entry.id   AF-A0A0Q4U2S7-F1
#
_cell.length_a   1.000
_cell.length_b   1.000
_cell.length_c   1.000
_cell.angle_alpha   90.00
_cell.angle_beta   90.00
_cell.angle_gamma   90.00
#
_symmetry.space_group_name_H-M   'P 1'
#
loop_
_entity.id
_entity.type
_entity.pdbx_description
1 polymer ?
#
loop_
_entity_poly.entity_id
_entity_poly.type
_entity_poly.pdbx_seq_one_letter_code
_entity_poly.pdbx_strand_id
1 'polypeptide(L)'
;MKARLLGALLTLVATAGAANAAPRTPGHAHAAMAPLERAATDCFAETVMANPAAMRHARAGRWYEAAGIIGFLCRPEVDAMIRTHDRLFGNGTGQRYFKAAYTRHLGGELAMRLQPMLERTAVATAEPPADRTAPETGDKAQ
;
A
#
# COMPACT_ATOMS: atom_id res chain seq x y z
N MET A 1 -35.28 -46.73 -39.64
CA MET A 1 -34.08 -45.91 -39.94
C MET A 1 -34.51 -44.44 -39.92
N LYS A 2 -33.95 -43.62 -39.01
CA LYS A 2 -34.41 -42.23 -38.74
C LYS A 2 -33.66 -41.22 -39.63
N ALA A 3 -34.40 -40.44 -40.42
CA ALA A 3 -33.85 -39.40 -41.29
C ALA A 3 -33.62 -38.07 -40.53
N ARG A 4 -32.59 -37.34 -40.96
CA ARG A 4 -31.84 -36.33 -40.22
C ARG A 4 -32.34 -34.89 -40.38
N LEU A 5 -32.22 -34.15 -39.27
CA LEU A 5 -31.78 -32.76 -39.07
C LEU A 5 -31.74 -31.81 -40.29
N LEU A 6 -32.43 -30.66 -40.15
CA LEU A 6 -32.11 -29.39 -40.82
C LEU A 6 -32.25 -28.27 -39.78
N GLY A 7 -31.14 -27.87 -39.17
CA GLY A 7 -31.02 -26.68 -38.33
C GLY A 7 -30.47 -25.53 -39.18
N ALA A 8 -31.25 -24.46 -39.33
CA ALA A 8 -30.82 -23.25 -40.03
C ALA A 8 -29.89 -22.41 -39.13
N LEU A 9 -28.65 -22.19 -39.59
CA LEU A 9 -27.69 -21.29 -38.94
C LEU A 9 -27.97 -19.84 -39.38
N LEU A 10 -28.40 -19.00 -38.43
CA LEU A 10 -28.45 -17.55 -38.59
C LEU A 10 -27.09 -16.96 -38.15
N THR A 11 -26.25 -16.57 -39.10
CA THR A 11 -25.02 -15.82 -38.83
C THR A 11 -25.35 -14.34 -38.62
N LEU A 12 -25.41 -13.90 -37.36
CA LEU A 12 -25.42 -12.48 -37.00
C LEU A 12 -24.02 -11.90 -37.24
N VAL A 13 -23.89 -11.07 -38.27
CA VAL A 13 -22.70 -10.24 -38.49
C VAL A 13 -22.78 -9.06 -37.51
N ALA A 14 -22.09 -9.19 -36.38
CA ALA A 14 -21.90 -8.08 -35.45
C ALA A 14 -20.84 -7.13 -36.03
N THR A 15 -21.24 -5.96 -36.50
CA THR A 15 -20.34 -4.86 -36.82
C THR A 15 -19.74 -4.32 -35.52
N ALA A 16 -18.55 -4.79 -35.16
CA ALA A 16 -17.78 -4.24 -34.07
C ALA A 16 -17.39 -2.79 -34.42
N GLY A 17 -18.01 -1.81 -33.76
CA GLY A 17 -17.56 -0.43 -33.82
C GLY A 17 -16.13 -0.34 -33.34
N ALA A 18 -15.23 0.14 -34.19
CA ALA A 18 -13.86 0.45 -33.81
C ALA A 18 -13.91 1.60 -32.78
N ALA A 19 -13.85 1.25 -31.50
CA ALA A 19 -13.60 2.20 -30.44
C ALA A 19 -12.22 2.82 -30.70
N ASN A 20 -12.19 4.07 -31.13
CA ASN A 20 -10.96 4.86 -31.25
C ASN A 20 -10.31 4.94 -29.87
N ALA A 21 -9.32 4.09 -29.62
CA ALA A 21 -8.43 4.23 -28.48
C ALA A 21 -7.56 5.47 -28.74
N ALA A 22 -7.96 6.61 -28.17
CA ALA A 22 -7.15 7.82 -28.20
C ALA A 22 -5.73 7.52 -27.70
N PRO A 23 -4.68 8.07 -28.32
CA PRO A 23 -3.30 7.82 -27.92
C PRO A 23 -3.11 8.20 -26.45
N ARG A 24 -2.78 7.21 -25.59
CA ARG A 24 -2.41 7.46 -24.20
C ARG A 24 -1.14 8.28 -24.19
N THR A 25 -1.20 9.56 -23.84
CA THR A 25 -0.02 10.42 -23.68
C THR A 25 0.71 9.96 -22.41
N PRO A 26 1.88 9.30 -22.51
CA PRO A 26 2.49 8.62 -21.35
C PRO A 26 2.86 9.57 -20.20
N GLY A 27 3.18 10.83 -20.52
CA GLY A 27 3.53 11.85 -19.52
C GLY A 27 2.35 12.37 -18.70
N HIS A 28 1.14 12.40 -19.25
CA HIS A 28 -0.02 12.99 -18.56
C HIS A 28 -0.47 12.11 -17.38
N ALA A 29 -0.49 10.79 -17.58
CA ALA A 29 -0.91 9.86 -16.54
C ALA A 29 0.07 9.82 -15.36
N HIS A 30 1.39 9.80 -15.64
CA HIS A 30 2.40 9.85 -14.58
C HIS A 30 2.33 11.15 -13.79
N ALA A 31 2.20 12.30 -14.47
CA ALA A 31 2.08 13.60 -13.81
C ALA A 31 0.82 13.71 -12.92
N ALA A 32 -0.30 13.08 -13.32
CA ALA A 32 -1.52 13.06 -12.53
C ALA A 32 -1.46 12.08 -11.34
N MET A 33 -0.75 10.97 -11.48
CA MET A 33 -0.69 9.92 -10.45
C MET A 33 0.38 10.16 -9.39
N ALA A 34 1.56 10.67 -9.78
CA ALA A 34 2.71 10.78 -8.88
C ALA A 34 2.43 11.57 -7.58
N PRO A 35 1.70 12.71 -7.58
CA PRO A 35 1.35 13.41 -6.35
C PRO A 35 0.43 12.60 -5.43
N LEU A 36 -0.49 11.81 -6.01
CA LEU A 36 -1.44 11.00 -5.26
C LEU A 36 -0.78 9.78 -4.63
N GLU A 37 0.14 9.14 -5.36
CA GLU A 37 0.97 8.04 -4.85
C GLU A 37 1.85 8.51 -3.69
N ARG A 38 2.44 9.70 -3.82
CA ARG A 38 3.23 10.31 -2.74
C ARG A 38 2.38 10.60 -1.51
N ALA A 39 1.23 11.26 -1.68
CA ALA A 39 0.34 11.58 -0.57
C ALA A 39 -0.13 10.32 0.18
N ALA A 40 -0.50 9.27 -0.56
CA ALA A 40 -0.85 7.99 0.06
C ALA A 40 0.35 7.37 0.80
N THR A 41 1.54 7.35 0.19
CA THR A 41 2.76 6.80 0.80
C THR A 41 3.16 7.56 2.07
N ASP A 42 3.06 8.89 2.06
CA ASP A 42 3.33 9.73 3.22
C ASP A 42 2.35 9.42 4.36
N CYS A 43 1.04 9.29 4.07
CA CYS A 43 0.08 8.85 5.08
C CYS A 43 0.43 7.47 5.66
N PHE A 44 0.78 6.48 4.81
CA PHE A 44 1.17 5.16 5.29
C PHE A 44 2.42 5.24 6.19
N ALA A 45 3.41 6.06 5.85
CA ALA A 45 4.61 6.22 6.65
C ALA A 45 4.30 6.84 8.02
N GLU A 46 3.54 7.93 8.06
CA GLU A 46 3.14 8.61 9.29
C GLU A 46 2.33 7.70 10.21
N THR A 47 1.33 7.01 9.66
CA THR A 47 0.43 6.14 10.43
C THR A 47 1.13 4.86 10.89
N VAL A 48 2.05 4.30 10.11
CA VAL A 48 2.90 3.19 10.57
C VAL A 48 3.72 3.64 11.77
N MET A 49 4.39 4.79 11.71
CA MET A 49 5.19 5.30 12.84
C MET A 49 4.36 5.58 14.09
N ALA A 50 3.14 6.07 13.92
CA ALA A 50 2.24 6.38 15.03
C ALA A 50 1.58 5.14 15.67
N ASN A 51 1.69 3.95 15.06
CA ASN A 51 1.03 2.74 15.52
C ASN A 51 2.04 1.67 15.99
N PRO A 52 2.09 1.34 17.30
CA PRO A 52 3.03 0.35 17.84
C PRO A 52 2.89 -1.05 17.22
N ALA A 53 1.67 -1.47 16.87
CA ALA A 53 1.45 -2.76 16.24
C ALA A 53 2.00 -2.77 14.80
N ALA A 54 1.72 -1.75 14.01
CA ALA A 54 2.28 -1.60 12.66
C ALA A 54 3.82 -1.50 12.70
N MET A 55 4.38 -0.73 13.65
CA MET A 55 5.83 -0.63 13.85
C MET A 55 6.49 -1.99 14.15
N ARG A 56 5.82 -2.88 14.89
CA ARG A 56 6.35 -4.23 15.14
C ARG A 56 6.44 -5.06 13.84
N HIS A 57 5.47 -4.92 12.94
CA HIS A 57 5.53 -5.56 11.62
C HIS A 57 6.60 -4.92 10.74
N ALA A 58 6.69 -3.59 10.72
CA ALA A 58 7.71 -2.83 9.99
C ALA A 58 9.14 -3.22 10.39
N ARG A 59 9.44 -3.30 11.69
CA ARG A 59 10.74 -3.76 12.21
C ARG A 59 11.13 -5.17 11.76
N ALA A 60 10.15 -6.02 11.49
CA ALA A 60 10.37 -7.37 11.00
C ALA A 60 10.38 -7.47 9.47
N GLY A 61 10.42 -6.34 8.76
CA GLY A 61 10.35 -6.28 7.29
C GLY A 61 8.99 -6.67 6.71
N ARG A 62 7.97 -6.85 7.57
CA ARG A 62 6.61 -7.25 7.18
C ARG A 62 5.75 -6.04 6.83
N TRP A 63 6.14 -5.36 5.75
CA TRP A 63 5.55 -4.08 5.34
C TRP A 63 4.10 -4.19 4.89
N TYR A 64 3.73 -5.29 4.23
CA TYR A 64 2.35 -5.52 3.80
C TYR A 64 1.40 -5.62 5.00
N GLU A 65 1.82 -6.35 6.03
CA GLU A 65 1.07 -6.50 7.28
C GLU A 65 1.04 -5.20 8.08
N ALA A 66 2.14 -4.43 8.10
CA ALA A 66 2.16 -3.10 8.72
C ALA A 66 1.14 -2.17 8.05
N ALA A 67 1.15 -2.09 6.72
CA ALA A 67 0.21 -1.31 5.94
C ALA A 67 -1.24 -1.81 6.10
N GLY A 68 -1.45 -3.12 6.26
CA GLY A 68 -2.77 -3.71 6.49
C GLY A 68 -3.42 -3.28 7.81
N ILE A 69 -2.64 -3.01 8.85
CA ILE A 69 -3.14 -2.56 10.16
C ILE A 69 -3.66 -1.12 10.08
N ILE A 70 -2.94 -0.23 9.40
CA ILE A 70 -3.24 1.20 9.40
C ILE A 70 -3.91 1.70 8.13
N GLY A 71 -4.04 0.86 7.10
CA GLY A 71 -4.48 1.29 5.77
C GLY A 71 -5.89 1.91 5.73
N PHE A 72 -6.73 1.65 6.74
CA PHE A 72 -8.03 2.30 6.87
C PHE A 72 -7.93 3.80 7.18
N LEU A 73 -6.84 4.24 7.83
CA LEU A 73 -6.59 5.64 8.16
C LEU A 73 -6.23 6.46 6.91
N CYS A 74 -5.56 5.83 5.93
CA CYS A 74 -5.13 6.45 4.68
C CYS A 74 -6.16 6.34 3.54
N ARG A 75 -7.42 6.08 3.90
CA ARG A 75 -8.51 5.96 2.94
C ARG A 75 -8.71 7.20 2.06
N PRO A 76 -8.70 8.44 2.57
CA PRO A 76 -8.91 9.61 1.73
C PRO A 76 -7.90 9.73 0.58
N GLU A 77 -6.63 9.48 0.87
CA GLU A 77 -5.52 9.53 -0.08
C GLU A 77 -5.61 8.38 -1.09
N VAL A 78 -5.87 7.17 -0.59
CA VAL A 78 -6.04 5.97 -1.42
C VAL A 78 -7.26 6.11 -2.35
N ASP A 79 -8.38 6.63 -1.85
CA ASP A 79 -9.59 6.81 -2.64
C ASP A 79 -9.38 7.88 -3.73
N ALA A 80 -8.62 8.95 -3.46
CA ALA A 80 -8.26 9.95 -4.46
C ALA A 80 -7.38 9.37 -5.58
N MET A 81 -6.42 8.52 -5.21
CA MET A 81 -5.57 7.79 -6.14
C MET A 81 -6.40 6.82 -7.01
N ILE A 82 -7.26 6.01 -6.40
CA ILE A 82 -8.13 5.05 -7.10
C ILE A 82 -9.04 5.78 -8.09
N ARG A 83 -9.72 6.86 -7.68
CA ARG A 83 -10.60 7.63 -8.57
C ARG A 83 -9.86 8.24 -9.74
N THR A 84 -8.63 8.72 -9.53
CA THR A 84 -7.83 9.31 -10.62
C THR A 84 -7.34 8.24 -11.57
N HIS A 85 -6.92 7.09 -11.06
CA HIS A 85 -6.56 5.95 -11.90
C HIS A 85 -7.76 5.45 -12.73
N ASP A 86 -8.95 5.36 -12.13
CA ASP A 86 -10.17 5.00 -12.86
C ASP A 86 -10.48 5.99 -14.00
N ARG A 87 -10.32 7.30 -13.75
CA ARG A 87 -10.51 8.33 -14.80
C ARG A 87 -9.51 8.21 -15.95
N LEU A 88 -8.27 7.82 -15.65
CA LEU A 88 -7.20 7.74 -16.64
C LEU A 88 -7.21 6.44 -17.45
N PHE A 89 -7.59 5.32 -16.81
CA PHE A 89 -7.40 3.98 -17.36
C PHE A 89 -8.68 3.15 -17.48
N GLY A 90 -9.81 3.68 -17.01
CA GLY A 90 -11.13 3.06 -17.05
C GLY A 90 -11.62 2.56 -15.69
N ASN A 91 -12.93 2.44 -15.55
CA ASN A 91 -13.58 2.06 -14.29
C ASN A 91 -13.08 0.70 -13.75
N GLY A 92 -12.80 0.66 -12.45
CA GLY A 92 -12.36 -0.55 -11.75
C GLY A 92 -10.85 -0.83 -11.88
N THR A 93 -10.13 -0.07 -12.69
CA THR A 93 -8.68 -0.23 -12.84
C THR A 93 -7.92 0.31 -11.64
N GLY A 94 -8.43 1.34 -10.96
CA GLY A 94 -7.81 1.96 -9.79
C GLY A 94 -7.77 1.02 -8.59
N GLN A 95 -8.84 0.28 -8.33
CA GLN A 95 -8.83 -0.74 -7.27
C GLN A 95 -7.83 -1.86 -7.55
N ARG A 96 -7.73 -2.29 -8.82
CA ARG A 96 -6.73 -3.29 -9.24
C ARG A 96 -5.31 -2.75 -9.11
N TYR A 97 -5.11 -1.48 -9.50
CA TYR A 97 -3.84 -0.78 -9.37
C TYR A 97 -3.39 -0.72 -7.90
N PHE A 98 -4.28 -0.27 -7.01
CA PHE A 98 -4.03 -0.20 -5.58
C PHE A 98 -3.64 -1.56 -5.01
N LYS A 99 -4.46 -2.61 -5.23
CA LYS A 99 -4.25 -3.95 -4.66
C LYS A 99 -3.01 -4.67 -5.18
N ALA A 100 -2.49 -4.29 -6.35
CA ALA A 100 -1.41 -5.03 -7.01
C ALA A 100 -0.14 -4.19 -7.21
N ALA A 101 -0.19 -3.18 -8.08
CA ALA A 101 1.00 -2.43 -8.46
C ALA A 101 1.48 -1.52 -7.32
N TYR A 102 0.54 -0.75 -6.75
CA TYR A 102 0.86 0.20 -5.70
C TYR A 102 1.30 -0.49 -4.40
N THR A 103 0.56 -1.49 -3.91
CA THR A 103 0.92 -2.21 -2.66
C THR A 103 2.29 -2.89 -2.74
N ARG A 104 2.69 -3.43 -3.90
CA ARG A 104 4.04 -3.97 -4.11
C ARG A 104 5.12 -2.89 -4.00
N HIS A 105 4.87 -1.72 -4.58
CA HIS A 105 5.79 -0.58 -4.53
C HIS A 105 5.87 0.02 -3.12
N LEU A 106 4.72 0.17 -2.46
CA LEU A 106 4.56 0.75 -1.13
C LEU A 106 5.48 0.11 -0.08
N GLY A 107 5.57 -1.23 -0.07
CA GLY A 107 6.43 -1.92 0.89
C GLY A 107 7.91 -1.55 0.75
N GLY A 108 8.39 -1.39 -0.48
CA GLY A 108 9.76 -0.96 -0.76
C GLY A 108 10.01 0.50 -0.36
N GLU A 109 9.10 1.40 -0.70
CA GLU A 109 9.18 2.82 -0.31
C GLU A 109 9.18 3.00 1.21
N LEU A 110 8.29 2.29 1.92
CA LEU A 110 8.24 2.33 3.37
C LEU A 110 9.52 1.78 4.00
N ALA A 111 10.07 0.69 3.44
CA ALA A 111 11.36 0.16 3.88
C ALA A 111 12.46 1.22 3.76
N MET A 112 12.65 1.78 2.57
CA MET A 112 13.70 2.78 2.33
C MET A 112 13.55 4.02 3.22
N ARG A 113 12.31 4.50 3.41
CA ARG A 113 12.04 5.73 4.16
C ARG A 113 12.18 5.54 5.67
N LEU A 114 11.74 4.39 6.20
CA LEU A 114 11.68 4.17 7.64
C LEU A 114 12.91 3.45 8.20
N GLN A 115 13.67 2.71 7.39
CA GLN A 115 14.88 1.98 7.82
C GLN A 115 15.82 2.84 8.68
N PRO A 116 16.19 4.08 8.28
CA PRO A 116 17.12 4.90 9.07
C PRO A 116 16.56 5.30 10.43
N MET A 117 15.23 5.39 10.56
CA MET A 117 14.56 5.70 11.83
C MET A 117 14.50 4.47 12.72
N LEU A 118 14.18 3.31 12.15
CA LEU A 118 14.12 2.04 12.86
C LEU A 118 15.48 1.67 13.47
N GLU A 119 16.56 1.86 12.72
CA GLU A 119 17.93 1.62 13.18
C GLU A 119 18.32 2.58 14.31
N ARG A 120 17.99 3.87 14.19
CA ARG A 120 18.22 4.86 15.26
C ARG A 120 17.46 4.53 16.55
N THR A 121 16.18 4.15 16.45
CA THR A 121 15.41 3.73 17.63
C THR A 121 15.96 2.44 18.24
N ALA A 122 16.46 1.50 17.42
CA ALA A 122 17.05 0.26 17.92
C ALA A 122 18.33 0.51 18.73
N VAL A 123 19.23 1.38 18.24
CA VAL A 123 20.44 1.79 18.97
C VAL A 123 20.08 2.47 20.30
N ALA A 124 19.14 3.42 20.28
CA ALA A 124 18.70 4.12 21.50
C ALA A 124 18.04 3.21 22.54
N THR A 125 17.41 2.11 22.12
CA THR A 125 16.79 1.14 23.04
C THR A 125 17.80 0.14 23.61
N ALA A 126 18.92 -0.07 22.93
CA ALA A 126 19.95 -1.04 23.31
C ALA A 126 20.95 -0.51 24.35
N GLU A 127 20.91 0.80 24.66
CA GLU A 127 21.77 1.41 25.68
C GLU A 127 21.20 1.11 27.09
N PRO A 128 21.88 0.31 27.94
CA PRO A 128 21.40 0.04 29.28
C PRO A 128 21.38 1.33 30.10
N PRO A 129 20.37 1.57 30.96
CA PRO A 129 20.44 2.68 31.90
C PRO A 129 21.67 2.47 32.78
N ALA A 130 22.58 3.45 32.77
CA ALA A 130 23.73 3.48 33.67
C ALA A 130 23.23 3.34 35.12
N ASP A 131 23.73 2.28 35.75
CA ASP A 131 23.71 1.94 37.17
C ASP A 131 22.60 2.56 38.03
N ARG A 132 21.61 1.74 38.40
CA ARG A 132 20.84 1.98 39.62
C ARG A 132 21.76 1.68 40.80
N THR A 133 22.43 2.70 41.33
CA THR A 133 23.05 2.63 42.65
C THR A 133 21.94 2.44 43.67
N ALA A 134 21.68 1.20 44.06
CA ALA A 134 20.97 0.88 45.28
C ALA A 134 21.85 1.27 46.48
N PRO A 135 21.30 1.89 47.53
CA PRO A 135 21.79 1.65 48.87
C PRO A 135 20.88 0.61 49.53
N GLU A 136 21.37 -0.64 49.56
CA GLU A 136 21.11 -1.49 50.71
C GLU A 136 21.81 -0.85 51.91
N THR A 137 21.03 -0.36 52.87
CA THR A 137 21.43 -0.37 54.28
C THR A 137 20.20 -0.75 55.08
N GLY A 138 20.07 -2.06 55.31
CA GLY A 138 19.49 -2.50 56.57
C GLY A 138 20.42 -2.04 57.69
N ASP A 139 19.89 -1.28 58.64
CA ASP A 139 20.52 -1.10 59.93
C ASP A 139 19.56 -1.63 61.01
N LYS A 140 20.09 -2.56 61.79
CA LYS A 140 19.51 -3.10 63.01
C LYS A 140 20.06 -2.27 64.17
N ALA A 141 19.20 -1.52 64.86
CA ALA A 141 19.28 -1.11 66.27
C ALA A 141 18.19 -0.04 66.44
N GLN A 142 17.32 -0.02 67.46
CA GLN A 142 17.43 -0.41 68.86
C GLN A 142 16.00 -0.50 69.43
#